data_AF-A0A6C0KID7-F1
#
_entry.id   AF-A0A6C0KID7-F1
#
_cell.length_a   1.000
_cell.length_b   1.000
_cell.length_c   1.000
_cell.angle_alpha   90.00
_cell.angle_beta   90.00
_cell.angle_gamma   90.00
#
_symmetry.space_group_name_H-M   'P 1'
#
loop_
_entity.id
_entity.type
_entity.pdbx_description
1 polymer ?
#
loop_
_entity_poly.entity_id
_entity_poly.type
_entity_poly.pdbx_seq_one_letter_code
_entity_poly.pdbx_strand_id
1 'polypeptide(L)'
;MAITSAGKTTGNMYTSDETDWIRKLMLSKTMTKITTHYTNYINGHFSDVTTPFNLENEFSNLSSGLLEWRKNSKNYSTYEMVRASIITSLELLQQSLNQYMDMITATGKLSAAQTKADILDDATALEEYIQKLNDTSELNVFPEVTVSAPLFSMKPEYVYYIQRHGFPIGGVFDSVYLASILHDIEQGILQ
;
A
#
# COMPACT_ATOMS: atom_id res chain seq x y z
N MET A 1 54.06 -36.27 -29.71
CA MET A 1 52.58 -36.29 -29.79
C MET A 1 52.05 -35.19 -28.90
N ALA A 2 51.60 -34.08 -29.47
CA ALA A 2 50.98 -32.97 -28.75
C ALA A 2 49.48 -33.05 -29.00
N ILE A 3 48.69 -33.18 -27.94
CA ILE A 3 47.23 -33.12 -27.99
C ILE A 3 46.86 -31.65 -27.76
N THR A 4 46.43 -30.98 -28.82
CA THR A 4 45.78 -29.67 -28.74
C THR A 4 44.29 -29.88 -28.46
N SER A 5 43.86 -29.68 -27.22
CA SER A 5 42.44 -29.54 -26.91
C SER A 5 42.01 -28.10 -27.16
N ALA A 6 41.33 -27.87 -28.28
CA ALA A 6 40.57 -26.65 -28.52
C ALA A 6 39.41 -26.58 -27.50
N GLY A 7 39.57 -25.78 -26.46
CA GLY A 7 38.47 -25.41 -25.57
C GLY A 7 37.49 -24.53 -26.34
N LYS A 8 36.32 -25.07 -26.69
CA LYS A 8 35.18 -24.27 -27.11
C LYS A 8 34.66 -23.52 -25.88
N THR A 9 34.95 -22.23 -25.80
CA THR A 9 34.26 -21.29 -24.91
C THR A 9 32.84 -21.11 -25.41
N THR A 10 31.90 -21.85 -24.83
CA THR A 10 30.47 -21.53 -24.89
C THR A 10 30.24 -20.26 -24.08
N GLY A 11 30.39 -19.12 -24.75
CA GLY A 11 30.13 -17.80 -24.19
C GLY A 11 28.68 -17.68 -23.72
N ASN A 12 28.53 -17.18 -22.50
CA ASN A 12 27.33 -17.06 -21.71
C ASN A 12 26.41 -15.95 -22.27
N MET A 13 25.82 -16.18 -23.45
CA MET A 13 25.04 -15.17 -24.17
C MET A 13 23.78 -14.72 -23.39
N TYR A 14 23.21 -15.60 -22.54
CA TYR A 14 22.02 -15.30 -21.75
C TYR A 14 22.27 -14.42 -20.52
N THR A 15 23.46 -14.48 -19.89
CA THR A 15 23.72 -13.73 -18.65
C THR A 15 23.90 -12.23 -18.86
N SER A 16 24.39 -11.82 -20.04
CA SER A 16 24.55 -10.40 -20.37
C SER A 16 23.19 -9.71 -20.54
N ASP A 17 22.28 -10.35 -21.27
CA ASP A 17 20.95 -9.80 -21.55
C ASP A 17 20.06 -9.80 -20.29
N GLU A 18 20.14 -10.84 -19.46
CA GLU A 18 19.42 -10.89 -18.18
C GLU A 18 19.89 -9.79 -17.22
N THR A 19 21.21 -9.60 -17.11
CA THR A 19 21.79 -8.53 -16.26
C THR A 19 21.37 -7.15 -16.77
N ASP A 20 21.25 -6.97 -18.08
CA ASP A 20 20.76 -5.74 -18.69
C ASP A 20 19.30 -5.43 -18.31
N TRP A 21 18.43 -6.43 -18.33
CA TRP A 21 17.04 -6.28 -17.90
C TRP A 21 16.90 -5.97 -16.41
N ILE A 22 17.69 -6.62 -15.57
CA ILE A 22 17.74 -6.30 -14.13
C ILE A 22 18.18 -4.84 -13.94
N ARG A 23 19.25 -4.42 -14.61
CA ARG A 23 19.74 -3.04 -14.56
C ARG A 23 18.68 -2.03 -15.01
N LYS A 24 17.98 -2.30 -16.11
CA LYS A 24 16.88 -1.46 -16.62
C LYS A 24 15.73 -1.35 -15.62
N LEU A 25 15.34 -2.45 -14.98
CA LEU A 25 14.31 -2.45 -13.94
C LEU A 25 14.76 -1.62 -12.73
N MET A 26 15.99 -1.81 -12.25
CA MET A 26 16.53 -1.09 -11.09
C MET A 26 16.65 0.42 -11.33
N LEU A 27 16.93 0.83 -12.57
CA LEU A 27 17.01 2.23 -12.98
C LEU A 27 15.64 2.81 -13.42
N SER A 28 14.58 2.01 -13.39
CA SER A 28 13.26 2.46 -13.81
C SER A 28 12.71 3.55 -12.89
N LYS A 29 11.85 4.41 -13.45
CA LYS A 29 11.12 5.42 -12.67
C LYS A 29 10.30 4.79 -11.54
N THR A 30 9.71 3.62 -11.81
CA THR A 30 8.96 2.83 -10.82
C THR A 30 9.83 2.43 -9.64
N MET A 31 11.01 1.85 -9.90
CA MET A 31 11.92 1.44 -8.82
C MET A 31 12.47 2.63 -8.03
N THR A 32 12.76 3.73 -8.72
CA THR A 32 13.22 4.96 -8.06
C THR A 32 12.17 5.47 -7.09
N LYS A 33 10.89 5.54 -7.51
CA LYS A 33 9.77 5.93 -6.63
C LYS A 33 9.60 4.99 -5.44
N ILE A 34 9.64 3.67 -5.67
CA ILE A 34 9.58 2.67 -4.60
C ILE A 34 10.68 2.92 -3.58
N THR A 35 11.92 3.10 -4.05
CA THR A 35 13.08 3.36 -3.18
C THR A 35 12.93 4.67 -2.39
N THR A 36 12.37 5.72 -3.00
CA THR A 36 12.07 6.98 -2.30
C THR A 36 11.09 6.76 -1.15
N HIS A 37 9.99 6.04 -1.38
CA HIS A 37 9.01 5.75 -0.32
C HIS A 37 9.63 4.94 0.82
N TYR A 38 10.46 3.95 0.51
CA TYR A 38 11.20 3.21 1.53
C TYR A 38 12.15 4.08 2.32
N THR A 39 12.89 4.96 1.64
CA THR A 39 13.84 5.85 2.29
C THR A 39 13.12 6.77 3.27
N ASN A 40 11.99 7.34 2.87
CA ASN A 40 11.16 8.16 3.74
C ASN A 40 10.62 7.37 4.94
N TYR A 41 10.13 6.14 4.70
CA TYR A 41 9.64 5.26 5.76
C TYR A 41 10.73 4.92 6.79
N ILE A 42 11.91 4.49 6.32
CA ILE A 42 13.05 4.11 7.19
C ILE A 42 13.55 5.31 8.00
N ASN A 43 13.53 6.51 7.43
CA ASN A 43 13.96 7.73 8.11
C ASN A 43 12.89 8.32 9.05
N GLY A 44 11.72 7.66 9.20
CA GLY A 44 10.65 8.11 10.08
C GLY A 44 9.85 9.29 9.54
N HIS A 45 10.02 9.66 8.25
CA HIS A 45 9.23 10.68 7.57
C HIS A 45 7.87 10.11 7.13
N PHE A 46 7.10 9.59 8.08
CA PHE A 46 5.87 8.85 7.79
C PHE A 46 4.82 9.70 7.07
N SER A 47 4.72 11.01 7.37
CA SER A 47 3.80 11.94 6.68
C SER A 47 4.00 11.98 5.17
N ASP A 48 5.26 11.86 4.74
CA ASP A 48 5.68 11.93 3.34
C ASP A 48 5.44 10.61 2.60
N VAL A 49 5.10 9.55 3.33
CA VAL A 49 4.69 8.26 2.79
C VAL A 49 3.17 8.11 2.89
N THR A 50 2.56 8.41 4.04
CA THR A 50 1.13 8.17 4.27
C THR A 50 0.22 9.02 3.37
N THR A 51 0.61 10.26 3.06
CA THR A 51 -0.21 11.17 2.25
C THR A 51 -0.19 10.82 0.75
N PRO A 52 0.97 10.57 0.10
CA PRO A 52 1.02 10.17 -1.30
C PRO A 52 0.80 8.66 -1.54
N PHE A 53 1.11 7.81 -0.57
CA PHE A 53 0.87 6.36 -0.62
C PHE A 53 -0.53 6.00 -0.10
N ASN A 54 -1.50 6.89 -0.30
CA ASN A 54 -2.91 6.51 -0.34
C ASN A 54 -3.02 5.36 -1.36
N LEU A 55 -3.55 4.22 -0.88
CA LEU A 55 -3.86 3.02 -1.67
C LEU A 55 -4.29 3.38 -3.09
N GLU A 56 -5.21 4.35 -3.19
CA GLU A 56 -5.94 4.69 -4.40
C GLU A 56 -5.10 5.21 -5.56
N ASN A 57 -3.89 5.75 -5.36
CA ASN A 57 -3.12 6.33 -6.46
C ASN A 57 -1.74 5.70 -6.62
N GLU A 58 -0.85 5.87 -5.64
CA GLU A 58 0.56 5.56 -5.86
C GLU A 58 0.81 4.04 -5.84
N PHE A 59 0.15 3.28 -4.96
CA PHE A 59 0.28 1.82 -4.95
C PHE A 59 -0.19 1.18 -6.26
N SER A 60 -1.35 1.60 -6.76
CA SER A 60 -1.87 1.16 -8.07
C SER A 60 -0.94 1.52 -9.22
N ASN A 61 -0.44 2.76 -9.27
CA ASN A 61 0.51 3.18 -10.30
C ASN A 61 1.81 2.37 -10.27
N LEU A 62 2.35 2.09 -9.08
CA LEU A 62 3.56 1.30 -8.92
C LEU A 62 3.33 -0.17 -9.29
N SER A 63 2.17 -0.72 -8.91
CA SER A 63 1.75 -2.09 -9.27
C SER A 63 1.63 -2.26 -10.78
N SER A 64 0.93 -1.36 -11.46
CA SER A 64 0.84 -1.34 -12.93
C SER A 64 2.21 -1.20 -13.58
N GLY A 65 3.05 -0.29 -13.08
CA GLY A 65 4.42 -0.14 -13.56
C GLY A 65 5.22 -1.45 -13.46
N LEU A 66 5.14 -2.17 -12.35
CA LEU A 66 5.81 -3.47 -12.16
C LEU A 66 5.22 -4.59 -13.02
N LEU A 67 3.94 -4.51 -13.39
CA LEU A 67 3.32 -5.44 -14.34
C LEU A 67 3.85 -5.25 -15.76
N GLU A 68 4.09 -4.02 -16.20
CA GLU A 68 4.68 -3.75 -17.53
C GLU A 68 6.04 -4.42 -17.70
N TRP A 69 6.81 -4.50 -16.61
CA TRP A 69 8.10 -5.17 -16.55
C TRP A 69 8.00 -6.71 -16.63
N ARG A 70 6.82 -7.30 -16.45
CA ARG A 70 6.62 -8.76 -16.53
C ARG A 70 6.91 -9.34 -17.92
N LYS A 71 6.94 -8.52 -18.99
CA LYS A 71 7.03 -8.94 -20.41
C LYS A 71 8.19 -9.90 -20.72
N ASN A 72 9.31 -9.81 -19.98
CA ASN A 72 10.50 -10.64 -20.21
C ASN A 72 10.69 -11.78 -19.18
N SER A 73 9.77 -11.94 -18.24
CA SER A 73 9.89 -12.88 -17.11
C SER A 73 10.07 -14.34 -17.52
N LYS A 74 9.44 -14.76 -18.61
CA LYS A 74 9.50 -16.15 -19.10
C LYS A 74 10.88 -16.57 -19.60
N ASN A 75 11.69 -15.61 -20.06
CA ASN A 75 12.97 -15.89 -20.68
C ASN A 75 14.15 -15.73 -19.70
N TYR A 76 13.91 -15.10 -18.55
CA TYR A 76 14.95 -14.70 -17.59
C TYR A 76 14.49 -14.95 -16.15
N SER A 77 14.91 -16.07 -15.56
CA SER A 77 14.46 -16.52 -14.23
C SER A 77 15.01 -15.67 -13.09
N THR A 78 16.26 -15.24 -13.17
CA THR A 78 16.90 -14.38 -12.16
C THR A 78 16.24 -13.01 -12.18
N TYR A 79 15.97 -12.49 -13.38
CA TYR A 79 15.21 -11.26 -13.56
C TYR A 79 13.83 -11.34 -12.89
N GLU A 80 13.08 -12.42 -13.11
CA GLU A 80 11.77 -12.59 -12.51
C GLU A 80 11.84 -12.71 -10.98
N MET A 81 12.87 -13.36 -10.44
CA MET A 81 13.10 -13.42 -8.99
C MET A 81 13.32 -12.03 -8.40
N VAL A 82 14.09 -11.17 -9.07
CA VAL A 82 14.30 -9.77 -8.64
C VAL A 82 12.98 -8.99 -8.71
N ARG A 83 12.23 -9.10 -9.81
CA ARG A 83 10.94 -8.43 -9.98
C ARG A 83 9.93 -8.86 -8.92
N ALA A 84 9.83 -10.16 -8.64
CA ALA A 84 8.97 -10.71 -7.60
C ALA A 84 9.36 -10.20 -6.21
N SER A 85 10.66 -10.13 -5.91
CA SER A 85 11.15 -9.57 -4.64
C SER A 85 10.77 -8.10 -4.48
N ILE A 86 10.79 -7.31 -5.56
CA ILE A 86 10.35 -5.91 -5.56
C ILE A 86 8.83 -5.81 -5.32
N ILE A 87 8.03 -6.72 -5.87
CA ILE A 87 6.58 -6.79 -5.60
C ILE A 87 6.30 -7.09 -4.13
N THR A 88 6.92 -8.14 -3.59
CA THR A 88 6.76 -8.50 -2.17
C THR A 88 7.20 -7.35 -1.27
N SER A 89 8.26 -6.64 -1.66
CA SER A 89 8.65 -5.42 -0.97
C SER A 89 7.49 -4.42 -1.01
N LEU A 90 7.00 -4.03 -2.18
CA LEU A 90 5.91 -3.05 -2.32
C LEU A 90 4.69 -3.38 -1.42
N GLU A 91 4.31 -4.66 -1.36
CA GLU A 91 3.22 -5.17 -0.51
C GLU A 91 3.55 -5.06 0.99
N LEU A 92 4.79 -5.36 1.38
CA LEU A 92 5.28 -5.15 2.75
C LEU A 92 5.20 -3.67 3.16
N LEU A 93 5.51 -2.75 2.25
CA LEU A 93 5.38 -1.32 2.51
C LEU A 93 3.91 -0.94 2.77
N GLN A 94 2.98 -1.45 1.95
CA GLN A 94 1.55 -1.26 2.16
C GLN A 94 1.09 -1.82 3.51
N GLN A 95 1.49 -3.04 3.85
CA GLN A 95 1.22 -3.68 5.15
C GLN A 95 1.69 -2.79 6.31
N SER A 96 2.91 -2.28 6.21
CA SER A 96 3.54 -1.47 7.25
C SER A 96 2.80 -0.16 7.47
N LEU A 97 2.31 0.46 6.40
CA LEU A 97 1.50 1.68 6.47
C LEU A 97 0.12 1.41 7.08
N ASN A 98 -0.53 0.30 6.71
CA ASN A 98 -1.79 -0.10 7.33
C ASN A 98 -1.63 -0.28 8.85
N GLN A 99 -0.57 -0.98 9.28
CA GLN A 99 -0.28 -1.17 10.71
C GLN A 99 -0.01 0.15 11.43
N TYR A 100 0.68 1.09 10.80
CA TYR A 100 0.90 2.42 11.34
C TYR A 100 -0.42 3.19 11.55
N MET A 101 -1.33 3.13 10.58
CA MET A 101 -2.66 3.75 10.68
C MET A 101 -3.52 3.11 11.77
N ASP A 102 -3.46 1.79 11.91
CA ASP A 102 -4.13 1.06 12.99
C ASP A 102 -3.60 1.49 14.36
N MET A 103 -2.28 1.67 14.49
CA MET A 103 -1.63 2.13 15.72
C MET A 103 -2.08 3.56 16.08
N ILE A 104 -2.12 4.49 15.12
CA ILE A 104 -2.63 5.85 15.36
C ILE A 104 -4.07 5.79 15.84
N THR A 105 -4.90 4.99 15.17
CA THR A 105 -6.32 4.84 15.51
C THR A 105 -6.50 4.26 16.91
N ALA A 106 -5.74 3.21 17.25
CA ALA A 106 -5.76 2.59 18.56
C ALA A 106 -5.30 3.55 19.65
N THR A 107 -4.25 4.33 19.39
CA THR A 107 -3.73 5.35 20.33
C THR A 107 -4.76 6.45 20.57
N GLY A 108 -5.45 6.91 19.52
CA GLY A 108 -6.54 7.88 19.65
C GLY A 108 -7.72 7.34 20.46
N LYS A 109 -8.12 6.08 20.21
CA LYS A 109 -9.17 5.40 21.00
C LYS A 109 -8.79 5.21 22.45
N LEU A 110 -7.53 4.84 22.72
CA LEU A 110 -7.00 4.69 24.08
C LEU A 110 -7.03 6.03 24.81
N SER A 111 -6.52 7.09 24.20
CA SER A 111 -6.54 8.44 24.78
C SER A 111 -7.98 8.88 25.11
N ALA A 112 -8.93 8.69 24.19
CA ALA A 112 -10.33 9.01 24.44
C ALA A 112 -10.95 8.15 25.55
N ALA A 113 -10.57 6.87 25.66
CA ALA A 113 -11.05 5.98 26.72
C ALA A 113 -10.46 6.37 28.09
N GLN A 114 -9.18 6.75 28.14
CA GLN A 114 -8.53 7.25 29.35
C GLN A 114 -9.19 8.53 29.85
N THR A 115 -9.42 9.51 28.97
CA THR A 115 -10.14 10.74 29.35
C THR A 115 -11.54 10.44 29.93
N LYS A 116 -12.25 9.45 29.39
CA LYS A 116 -13.55 9.04 29.94
C LYS A 116 -13.41 8.35 31.30
N ALA A 117 -12.40 7.52 31.49
CA ALA A 117 -12.14 6.86 32.77
C ALA A 117 -11.76 7.88 33.85
N ASP A 118 -10.88 8.84 33.51
CA ASP A 118 -10.46 9.91 34.43
C ASP A 118 -11.65 10.74 34.93
N ILE A 119 -12.63 11.02 34.06
CA ILE A 119 -13.89 11.69 34.44
C ILE A 119 -14.73 10.82 35.39
N LEU A 120 -14.79 9.51 35.16
CA LEU A 120 -15.60 8.58 35.96
C LEU A 120 -14.98 8.31 37.34
N ASP A 121 -13.66 8.36 37.45
CA ASP A 121 -12.92 8.07 38.69
C ASP A 121 -12.87 9.28 39.64
N ASP A 122 -13.18 10.50 39.16
CA ASP A 122 -13.28 11.72 39.97
C ASP A 122 -14.75 12.19 40.04
N ALA A 123 -15.34 12.09 41.24
CA ALA A 123 -16.72 12.49 41.49
C ALA A 123 -16.99 13.98 41.15
N THR A 124 -16.01 14.86 41.31
CA THR A 124 -16.13 16.29 40.97
C THR A 124 -16.15 16.47 39.46
N ALA A 125 -15.23 15.81 38.75
CA ALA A 125 -15.20 15.83 37.29
C ALA A 125 -16.46 15.21 36.67
N LEU A 126 -17.02 14.18 37.31
CA LEU A 126 -18.27 13.57 36.91
C LEU A 126 -19.47 14.51 37.09
N GLU A 127 -19.57 15.22 38.22
CA GLU A 127 -20.59 16.25 38.44
C GLU A 127 -20.48 17.37 37.40
N GLU A 128 -19.29 17.89 37.13
CA GLU A 128 -19.06 18.89 36.09
C GLU A 128 -19.43 18.40 34.69
N TYR A 129 -19.15 17.13 34.39
CA TYR A 129 -19.49 16.52 33.10
C TYR A 129 -21.01 16.35 32.94
N ILE A 130 -21.71 15.90 33.99
CA ILE A 130 -23.18 15.79 34.02
C ILE A 130 -23.81 17.18 33.91
N GLN A 131 -23.28 18.17 34.62
CA GLN A 131 -23.75 19.56 34.55
C GLN A 131 -23.61 20.09 33.12
N LYS A 132 -22.45 19.91 32.47
CA LYS A 132 -22.25 20.27 31.06
C LYS A 132 -23.24 19.55 30.13
N LEU A 133 -23.52 18.27 30.33
CA LEU A 133 -24.50 17.55 29.53
C LEU A 133 -25.91 18.14 29.69
N ASN A 134 -26.30 18.48 30.92
CA ASN A 134 -27.59 19.11 31.21
C ASN A 134 -27.66 20.53 30.62
N ASP A 135 -26.60 21.33 30.76
CA ASP A 135 -26.52 22.68 30.19
C ASP A 135 -26.54 22.65 28.65
N THR A 136 -25.99 21.59 28.04
CA THR A 136 -26.04 21.38 26.58
C THR A 136 -27.42 20.87 26.13
N SER A 137 -28.17 20.18 27.00
CA SER A 137 -29.51 19.67 26.71
C SER A 137 -30.59 20.76 26.64
N GLU A 138 -30.32 21.96 27.16
CA GLU A 138 -31.22 23.12 27.07
C GLU A 138 -31.12 23.86 25.71
N LEU A 139 -30.21 23.48 24.81
CA LEU A 139 -30.05 24.05 23.47
C LEU A 139 -30.31 22.99 22.37
N ASN A 140 -31.53 23.02 21.83
CA ASN A 140 -32.03 22.26 20.68
C ASN A 140 -32.06 20.73 20.82
N VAL A 141 -33.27 20.22 21.09
CA VAL A 141 -33.59 18.79 21.24
C VAL A 141 -33.31 17.96 19.98
N PHE A 142 -33.14 18.57 18.80
CA PHE A 142 -32.49 17.92 17.66
C PHE A 142 -31.82 19.00 16.79
N PRO A 143 -30.48 19.20 16.87
CA PRO A 143 -29.81 19.73 15.70
C PRO A 143 -30.05 18.69 14.59
N GLU A 144 -30.60 19.13 13.46
CA GLU A 144 -30.64 18.33 12.25
C GLU A 144 -29.19 18.15 11.80
N VAL A 145 -28.47 17.27 12.47
CA VAL A 145 -27.13 16.85 12.06
C VAL A 145 -27.38 15.99 10.84
N THR A 146 -27.44 16.61 9.67
CA THR A 146 -27.08 15.92 8.45
C THR A 146 -25.63 15.49 8.63
N VAL A 147 -25.45 14.30 9.21
CA VAL A 147 -24.22 13.53 9.11
C VAL A 147 -24.13 13.18 7.63
N SER A 148 -23.63 14.13 6.83
CA SER A 148 -23.08 13.82 5.53
C SER A 148 -21.80 13.06 5.85
N ALA A 149 -21.94 11.75 6.10
CA ALA A 149 -20.82 10.86 6.00
C ALA A 149 -20.27 11.09 4.59
N PRO A 150 -18.99 11.50 4.43
CA PRO A 150 -18.44 11.60 3.10
C PRO A 150 -18.70 10.26 2.42
N LEU A 151 -19.39 10.28 1.28
CA LEU A 151 -19.58 9.09 0.46
C LEU A 151 -18.17 8.58 0.17
N PHE A 152 -17.74 7.56 0.90
CA PHE A 152 -16.49 6.88 0.65
C PHE A 152 -16.68 6.12 -0.66
N SER A 153 -16.40 6.81 -1.76
CA SER A 153 -16.45 6.24 -3.10
C SER A 153 -15.12 5.57 -3.36
N MET A 154 -15.05 4.28 -3.05
CA MET A 154 -13.93 3.45 -3.42
C MET A 154 -13.74 3.48 -4.94
N LYS A 155 -12.49 3.58 -5.40
CA LYS A 155 -12.23 3.58 -6.84
C LYS A 155 -12.62 2.24 -7.50
N PRO A 156 -13.02 2.26 -8.78
CA PRO A 156 -13.50 1.06 -9.50
C PRO A 156 -12.53 -0.13 -9.43
N GLU A 157 -11.22 0.09 -9.53
CA GLU A 157 -10.22 -0.99 -9.51
C GLU A 157 -10.24 -1.82 -8.21
N TYR A 158 -10.46 -1.19 -7.05
CA TYR A 158 -10.57 -1.92 -5.78
C TYR A 158 -11.92 -2.61 -5.64
N VAL A 159 -12.98 -1.99 -6.16
CA VAL A 159 -14.31 -2.62 -6.19
C VAL A 159 -14.25 -3.90 -7.02
N TYR A 160 -13.67 -3.83 -8.23
CA TYR A 160 -13.47 -4.99 -9.08
C TYR A 160 -12.56 -6.04 -8.46
N TYR A 161 -11.49 -5.60 -7.77
CA TYR A 161 -10.62 -6.52 -7.03
C TYR A 161 -11.42 -7.29 -5.98
N ILE A 162 -12.17 -6.59 -5.13
CA ILE A 162 -12.93 -7.20 -4.05
C ILE A 162 -14.00 -8.14 -4.60
N GLN A 163 -14.67 -7.76 -5.69
CA GLN A 163 -15.65 -8.62 -6.35
C GLN A 163 -15.04 -9.91 -6.92
N ARG A 164 -13.85 -9.83 -7.50
CA ARG A 164 -13.20 -10.95 -8.22
C ARG A 164 -12.39 -11.86 -7.30
N HIS A 165 -11.72 -11.29 -6.31
CA HIS A 165 -10.73 -11.97 -5.46
C HIS A 165 -11.11 -11.98 -3.98
N GLY A 166 -12.19 -11.29 -3.60
CA GLY A 166 -12.56 -11.09 -2.19
C GLY A 166 -11.80 -9.94 -1.54
N PHE A 167 -12.14 -9.66 -0.28
CA PHE A 167 -11.44 -8.64 0.50
C PHE A 167 -9.98 -9.08 0.75
N PRO A 168 -8.98 -8.20 0.54
CA PRO A 168 -7.58 -8.54 0.71
C PRO A 168 -7.28 -9.02 2.14
N ILE A 169 -6.55 -10.14 2.25
CA ILE A 169 -6.12 -10.66 3.55
C ILE A 169 -5.16 -9.64 4.19
N GLY A 170 -5.44 -9.25 5.43
CA GLY A 170 -4.63 -8.25 6.14
C GLY A 170 -4.70 -6.83 5.56
N GLY A 171 -5.66 -6.54 4.67
CA GLY A 171 -5.83 -5.23 4.06
C GLY A 171 -4.78 -4.87 3.00
N VAL A 172 -3.97 -5.84 2.57
CA VAL A 172 -2.91 -5.67 1.55
C VAL A 172 -3.39 -6.25 0.22
N PHE A 173 -3.45 -5.42 -0.80
CA PHE A 173 -3.87 -5.85 -2.13
C PHE A 173 -2.71 -6.56 -2.83
N ASP A 174 -2.99 -7.69 -3.50
CA ASP A 174 -2.01 -8.34 -4.36
C ASP A 174 -1.70 -7.42 -5.54
N SER A 175 -0.43 -7.03 -5.67
CA SER A 175 0.00 -6.05 -6.67
C SER A 175 -0.22 -6.55 -8.09
N VAL A 176 -0.10 -7.87 -8.31
CA VAL A 176 -0.26 -8.48 -9.64
C VAL A 176 -1.73 -8.54 -10.03
N TYR A 177 -2.61 -8.94 -9.11
CA TYR A 177 -4.05 -8.97 -9.38
C TYR A 177 -4.63 -7.56 -9.56
N LEU A 178 -4.24 -6.60 -8.73
CA LEU A 178 -4.68 -5.22 -8.86
C LEU A 178 -4.20 -4.61 -10.18
N ALA A 179 -2.93 -4.83 -10.56
CA ALA A 179 -2.41 -4.37 -11.85
C ALA A 179 -3.14 -5.00 -13.04
N SER A 180 -3.52 -6.28 -12.94
CA SER A 180 -4.31 -6.94 -14.00
C SER A 180 -5.69 -6.28 -14.17
N ILE A 181 -6.34 -5.91 -13.06
CA ILE A 181 -7.65 -5.25 -13.09
C ILE A 181 -7.54 -3.85 -13.66
N LEU A 182 -6.51 -3.09 -13.28
CA LEU A 182 -6.22 -1.78 -13.86
C LEU A 182 -6.03 -1.88 -15.37
N HIS A 183 -5.28 -2.89 -15.82
CA HIS A 183 -5.11 -3.15 -17.25
C HIS A 183 -6.46 -3.46 -17.93
N ASP A 184 -7.31 -4.30 -17.33
CA ASP A 184 -8.63 -4.63 -17.87
C ASP A 184 -9.53 -3.37 -17.98
N ILE A 185 -9.45 -2.44 -17.01
CA ILE A 185 -10.16 -1.16 -17.04
C ILE A 185 -9.63 -0.26 -18.17
N GLU A 186 -8.31 -0.11 -18.28
CA GLU A 186 -7.68 0.70 -19.34
C GLU A 186 -8.00 0.20 -20.76
N GLN A 187 -8.15 -1.11 -20.93
CA GLN A 187 -8.55 -1.73 -22.20
C GLN A 187 -10.07 -1.67 -22.43
N GLY A 188 -10.86 -1.14 -21.50
CA GLY A 188 -12.32 -1.05 -21.59
C GLY A 188 -13.04 -2.40 -21.45
N ILE A 189 -12.35 -3.42 -20.90
CA ILE A 189 -12.93 -4.75 -20.62
C ILE A 189 -13.83 -4.67 -19.39
N LEU A 190 -13.43 -3.87 -18.39
CA LEU A 190 -14.20 -3.52 -17.20
C LEU A 190 -14.57 -2.03 -17.26
N GLN A 191 -15.74 -1.64 -16.72
CA GLN A 191 -16.29 -0.27 -16.81
C GLN A 191 -16.48 0.39 -15.45
#